data_AF-A0A5K1DQJ3-F1
#
_entry.id   AF-A0A5K1DQJ3-F1
#
_cell.length_a   1.000
_cell.length_b   1.000
_cell.length_c   1.000
_cell.angle_alpha   90.00
_cell.angle_beta   90.00
_cell.angle_gamma   90.00
#
_symmetry.space_group_name_H-M   'P 1'
#
loop_
_entity.id
_entity.type
_entity.pdbx_description
1 polymer ?
#
loop_
_entity_poly.entity_id
_entity_poly.type
_entity_poly.pdbx_seq_one_letter_code
_entity_poly.pdbx_strand_id
1 'polypeptide(L)' 'AAALAFYILSALFVSSFVIIFVITVLLSALDFWVVKNVSGRILVGLRWWNEINEQGESVWRFESLDQE' A
#
# COMPACT_ATOMS: atom_id res chain seq x y z
N ALA A 1 8.45 -6.39 -0.59
CA ALA A 1 9.70 -6.71 0.15
C ALA A 1 9.45 -7.48 1.44
N ALA A 2 8.43 -7.15 2.23
CA ALA A 2 8.13 -7.80 3.51
C ALA A 2 7.94 -9.32 3.42
N ALA A 3 7.21 -9.84 2.42
CA ALA A 3 6.97 -11.28 2.26
C ALA A 3 8.27 -12.08 1.98
N LEU A 4 9.19 -11.53 1.20
CA LEU A 4 10.50 -12.15 0.92
C LEU A 4 11.40 -12.16 2.16
N ALA A 5 11.41 -11.05 2.90
CA ALA A 5 12.15 -10.94 4.16
C ALA A 5 11.60 -11.92 5.20
N PHE A 6 10.27 -12.07 5.28
CA PHE A 6 9.63 -13.04 6.18
C PHE A 6 9.94 -14.48 5.78
N TYR A 7 9.96 -14.82 4.49
CA TYR A 7 10.35 -16.15 4.02
C TYR A 7 11.80 -16.52 4.39
N ILE A 8 12.75 -15.60 4.18
CA ILE A 8 14.17 -15.83 4.51
C ILE A 8 14.37 -15.91 6.04
N LEU A 9 13.69 -15.07 6.80
CA LEU A 9 13.83 -15.03 8.26
C LEU A 9 13.11 -16.21 8.94
N SER A 10 11.97 -16.66 8.40
CA SER A 10 11.24 -17.84 8.89
C SER A 10 11.94 -19.17 8.55
N ALA A 11 12.69 -19.24 7.45
CA ALA A 11 13.59 -20.36 7.16
C ALA A 11 14.72 -20.51 8.19
N LEU A 12 15.07 -19.45 8.92
CA LEU A 12 16.12 -19.45 9.93
C LEU A 12 15.64 -19.90 11.32
N PHE A 13 14.33 -19.80 11.61
CA PHE A 13 13.75 -20.11 12.93
C PHE A 13 12.79 -21.30 12.95
N VAL A 14 12.28 -21.76 11.80
CA VAL A 14 11.23 -22.81 11.74
C VAL A 14 11.66 -23.93 10.78
N SER A 15 11.84 -25.15 11.30
CA SER A 15 12.22 -26.32 10.47
C SER A 15 11.04 -26.92 9.67
N SER A 16 9.82 -26.44 9.87
CA SER A 16 8.61 -26.97 9.22
C SER A 16 8.16 -26.10 8.05
N PHE A 17 8.40 -26.58 6.83
CA PHE A 17 8.00 -25.95 5.56
C PHE A 17 6.50 -25.57 5.52
N VAL A 18 5.62 -26.41 6.08
CA VAL A 18 4.17 -26.19 6.09
C VAL A 18 3.80 -24.91 6.86
N ILE A 19 4.45 -24.64 7.99
CA ILE A 19 4.16 -23.46 8.81
C ILE A 19 4.59 -22.17 8.08
N ILE A 20 5.77 -22.20 7.46
CA ILE A 20 6.29 -21.07 6.66
C ILE A 20 5.36 -20.76 5.49
N PHE A 21 4.89 -21.79 4.78
CA PHE A 21 3.94 -21.64 3.69
C PHE A 21 2.63 -20.99 4.15
N VAL A 22 2.02 -21.50 5.23
CA VAL A 22 0.75 -20.96 5.76
C VAL A 22 0.90 -19.49 6.18
N ILE A 23 1.96 -19.15 6.90
CA ILE A 23 2.21 -17.76 7.33
C ILE A 23 2.44 -16.84 6.13
N THR A 24 3.21 -17.28 5.14
CA THR A 24 3.49 -16.48 3.94
C THR A 24 2.20 -16.18 3.18
N VAL A 25 1.34 -17.18 2.98
CA VAL A 25 0.05 -17.00 2.29
C VAL A 25 -0.88 -16.07 3.08
N LEU A 26 -0.93 -16.21 4.41
CA LEU A 26 -1.73 -15.32 5.27
C LEU A 26 -1.25 -13.87 5.20
N LEU A 27 0.06 -13.64 5.27
CA LEU A 27 0.65 -12.30 5.13
C LEU A 27 0.39 -11.71 3.75
N SER A 28 0.46 -12.51 2.68
CA SER A 28 0.08 -12.06 1.34
C SER A 28 -1.40 -11.71 1.24
N ALA A 29 -2.29 -12.51 1.84
CA ALA A 29 -3.73 -12.20 1.85
C ALA A 29 -4.04 -10.91 2.61
N LEU A 30 -3.36 -10.67 3.74
CA LEU A 30 -3.47 -9.44 4.51
C LEU A 30 -2.94 -8.23 3.72
N ASP A 31 -1.79 -8.35 3.07
CA ASP A 31 -1.24 -7.29 2.19
C ASP A 31 -2.25 -6.91 1.10
N PHE A 32 -2.83 -7.91 0.42
CA PHE A 32 -3.89 -7.68 -0.58
C PHE A 32 -5.13 -7.02 0.02
N TRP A 33 -5.54 -7.42 1.23
CA TRP A 33 -6.71 -6.84 1.89
C TRP A 33 -6.48 -5.37 2.26
N VAL A 34 -5.31 -5.03 2.80
CA VAL A 34 -4.95 -3.66 3.18
C VAL A 34 -4.92 -2.75 1.95
N VAL A 35 -4.27 -3.18 0.87
CA VAL A 35 -4.22 -2.38 -0.37
C VAL A 35 -5.62 -2.11 -0.92
N LYS A 36 -6.51 -3.11 -0.93
CA LYS A 36 -7.85 -2.95 -1.48
C LYS A 36 -8.80 -2.14 -0.60
N ASN A 37 -8.80 -2.37 0.71
CA ASN A 37 -9.83 -1.82 1.61
C ASN A 37 -9.35 -0.62 2.42
N VAL A 38 -8.05 -0.52 2.69
CA VAL A 38 -7.49 0.59 3.47
C VAL A 38 -6.95 1.65 2.52
N SER A 39 -6.01 1.30 1.64
CA SER A 39 -5.44 2.27 0.69
C SER A 39 -6.50 2.81 -0.26
N GLY A 40 -7.47 1.99 -0.68
CA GLY A 40 -8.61 2.44 -1.47
C GLY A 40 -9.44 3.51 -0.77
N ARG A 41 -9.74 3.35 0.52
CA ARG A 41 -10.49 4.36 1.31
C ARG A 41 -9.69 5.66 1.48
N ILE A 42 -8.39 5.56 1.67
CA ILE A 42 -7.50 6.74 1.80
C ILE A 42 -7.40 7.48 0.46
N LEU A 43 -7.25 6.75 -0.66
CA LEU A 43 -7.14 7.35 -2.00
C LEU A 43 -8.39 8.13 -2.42
N VAL A 44 -9.59 7.77 -1.94
CA VAL A 44 -10.81 8.56 -2.20
C VAL A 44 -10.71 9.98 -1.64
N GLY A 45 -9.94 10.17 -0.57
CA GLY A 45 -9.72 11.47 0.04
C GLY A 45 -8.58 12.28 -0.58
N LEU A 46 -7.88 11.76 -1.59
CA LEU A 46 -6.72 12.40 -2.21
C LEU A 46 -7.03 12.70 -3.68
N ARG A 47 -7.15 13.98 -4.04
CA ARG A 47 -7.46 14.41 -5.40
C ARG A 47 -6.37 15.34 -5.94
N TRP A 48 -5.92 15.07 -7.15
CA TRP A 48 -4.99 15.92 -7.89
C TRP A 48 -5.68 16.43 -9.15
N TRP A 49 -5.54 17.72 -9.45
CA TRP A 49 -5.93 18.27 -10.74
C TRP A 49 -4.90 19.27 -11.22
N ASN A 50 -4.87 19.46 -12.53
CA ASN A 50 -4.07 20.50 -13.16
C ASN A 50 -4.98 21.67 -13.51
N GLU A 51 -4.60 22.86 -13.09
CA GLU A 51 -5.28 24.12 -13.39
C GLU A 51 -4.34 24.98 -14.23
N ILE A 52 -4.85 25.60 -15.29
CA ILE A 52 -4.07 26.49 -16.15
C ILE A 52 -4.41 27.92 -15.72
N ASN A 53 -3.42 28.64 -15.21
CA ASN A 53 -3.61 30.03 -14.78
C ASN A 53 -3.84 30.96 -15.99
N GLU A 54 -4.30 32.19 -15.75
CA GLU A 54 -4.50 33.21 -16.80
C GLU A 54 -3.20 33.57 -17.55
N GLN A 55 -2.02 33.28 -16.97
CA GLN A 55 -0.72 33.42 -17.66
C GLN A 55 -0.33 32.21 -18.53
N GLY A 56 -1.18 31.17 -18.61
CA GLY A 56 -0.91 29.95 -19.40
C GLY A 56 0.01 28.93 -18.73
N GLU A 57 0.38 29.14 -17.47
CA GLU A 57 1.21 28.22 -16.69
C GLU A 57 0.36 27.09 -16.07
N SER A 58 0.87 25.85 -16.10
CA SER A 58 0.20 24.69 -15.53
C SER A 58 0.54 24.53 -14.05
N VAL A 59 -0.47 24.69 -13.19
CA VAL A 59 -0.35 24.56 -11.74
C VAL A 59 -1.00 23.26 -11.30
N TRP A 60 -0.25 22.42 -10.60
CA TRP A 60 -0.76 21.18 -10.02
C TRP A 60 -1.27 21.46 -8.61
N ARG A 61 -2.56 21.20 -8.39
CA ARG A 61 -3.22 21.36 -7.09
C ARG A 61 -3.51 19.99 -6.49
N PHE A 62 -3.23 19.86 -5.20
CA PHE A 62 -3.55 18.70 -4.39
C PHE A 62 -4.58 19.05 -3.34
N GLU A 63 -5.59 18.21 -3.20
CA GLU A 63 -6.62 18.31 -2.17
C GLU A 63 -6.66 17.00 -1.40
N SER A 64 -6.53 17.12 -0.09
CA SER A 64 -6.77 16.03 0.84
C SER A 64 -7.95 16.37 1.75
N LEU A 65 -8.86 15.41 1.98
CA LEU A 65 -9.99 15.57 2.92
C LEU A 65 -9.57 15.91 4.37
N ASP A 66 -8.32 15.61 4.74
CA ASP A 66 -7.78 15.75 6.09
C ASP A 66 -7.19 17.15 6.39
N GLN A 67 -7.47 18.15 5.55
CA GLN A 67 -6.94 19.51 5.75
C GLN A 67 -7.90 20.38 6.58
N GLU A 68 -8.12 19.98 7.84
CA GLU A 68 -8.38 20.89 8.97
C GLU A 68 -7.19 20.84 9.95
#